data_AF-S4MJE6-F1
#
_entry.id   AF-S4MJE6-F1
#
_cell.length_a   1.000
_cell.length_b   1.000
_cell.length_c   1.000
_cell.angle_alpha   90.00
_cell.angle_beta   90.00
_cell.angle_gamma   90.00
#
_symmetry.space_group_name_H-M   'P 1'
#
loop_
_entity.id
_entity.type
_entity.pdbx_description
1 polymer ?
#
loop_
_entity_poly.entity_id
_entity_poly.type
_entity_poly.pdbx_seq_one_letter_code
_entity_poly.pdbx_strand_id
1 'polypeptide(L)'
;MARWADAADDTEALGGRVRAVLGAGPRGPVCADLAAQGPHLLIEGPQGSGRTELLRAVVASLAAAERPDRLSIVLVDGRGGPGAGGGAGEGLRVCTDVPHVTTYLTAHDPVRMREFAQSLSAELKRRAELLGRSDFAEWHTGRELSGRMVAQRTATARGGAQTEAGAADLDSPPSSTMRLRPGAARRQTQAAPPPLPRLVVVVDDLDALVSPASARPDGPRPDQ
;
A
#
# COMPACT_ATOMS: atom_id res chain seq x y z
N MET A 1 -1.77 -0.36 21.88
CA MET A 1 -2.43 0.66 21.04
C MET A 1 -1.59 0.80 19.78
N ALA A 2 -2.13 0.43 18.61
CA ALA A 2 -1.36 0.45 17.37
C ALA A 2 -1.17 1.91 16.92
N ARG A 3 0.08 2.37 16.79
CA ARG A 3 0.42 3.80 16.53
C ARG A 3 -0.19 4.38 15.25
N TRP A 4 -0.61 3.55 14.30
CA TRP A 4 -1.31 4.01 13.11
C TRP A 4 -2.73 4.53 13.40
N ALA A 5 -3.34 4.16 14.53
CA ALA A 5 -4.62 4.75 14.96
C ALA A 5 -4.47 6.26 15.23
N ASP A 6 -3.32 6.69 15.77
CA ASP A 6 -3.03 8.11 16.02
C ASP A 6 -2.48 8.83 14.76
N ALA A 7 -1.87 8.10 13.82
CA ALA A 7 -1.35 8.66 12.56
C ALA A 7 -2.41 8.82 11.46
N ALA A 8 -3.57 8.16 11.61
CA ALA A 8 -4.64 8.09 10.61
C ALA A 8 -5.30 9.45 10.28
N ASP A 9 -5.23 10.39 11.22
CA ASP A 9 -5.86 11.71 11.12
C ASP A 9 -4.95 12.80 10.54
N ASP A 10 -3.78 12.42 9.99
CA ASP A 10 -2.90 13.39 9.35
C ASP A 10 -3.45 13.88 8.02
N THR A 11 -3.97 15.10 8.06
CA THR A 11 -4.53 15.81 6.91
C THR A 11 -3.48 16.28 5.91
N GLU A 12 -2.19 16.23 6.25
CA GLU A 12 -1.10 16.62 5.34
C GLU A 12 -0.57 15.44 4.50
N ALA A 13 -0.87 14.20 4.88
CA ALA A 13 -0.42 12.99 4.19
C ALA A 13 -1.59 12.15 3.65
N LEU A 14 -2.48 12.78 2.87
CA LEU A 14 -3.74 12.19 2.39
C LEU A 14 -3.57 10.89 1.57
N GLY A 15 -2.38 10.64 0.99
CA GLY A 15 -2.04 9.40 0.28
C GLY A 15 -1.31 8.34 1.12
N GLY A 16 -1.20 8.53 2.43
CA GLY A 16 -0.42 7.68 3.33
C GLY A 16 1.07 8.06 3.38
N ARG A 17 1.66 7.87 4.56
CA ARG A 17 3.07 8.14 4.86
C ARG A 17 3.95 6.99 4.42
N VAL A 18 5.16 7.31 3.97
CA VAL A 18 6.22 6.33 3.68
C VAL A 18 7.53 6.75 4.33
N ARG A 19 7.45 7.05 5.63
CA ARG A 19 8.58 7.45 6.45
C ARG A 19 9.01 6.29 7.35
N ALA A 20 10.26 5.88 7.22
CA ALA A 20 10.87 4.84 8.04
C ALA A 20 11.87 5.45 9.03
N VAL A 21 11.83 5.01 10.28
CA VAL A 21 12.87 5.29 11.28
C VAL A 21 13.96 4.23 11.13
N LEU A 22 15.16 4.67 10.77
CA LEU A 22 16.32 3.80 10.55
C LEU A 22 17.11 3.52 11.84
N GLY A 23 17.01 4.43 12.82
CA GLY A 23 17.70 4.30 14.10
C GLY A 23 17.70 5.60 14.90
N ALA A 24 18.62 5.71 15.86
CA ALA A 24 18.82 6.90 16.68
C ALA A 24 20.21 7.50 16.42
N GLY A 25 20.26 8.82 16.34
CA GLY A 25 21.51 9.59 16.24
C GLY A 25 21.61 10.65 17.36
N PRO A 26 22.72 11.38 17.43
CA PRO A 26 22.96 12.40 18.47
C PRO A 26 21.91 13.54 18.51
N ARG A 27 21.14 13.69 17.43
CA ARG A 27 20.12 14.72 17.25
C ARG A 27 18.69 14.16 17.25
N GLY A 28 18.51 12.94 17.76
CA GLY A 28 17.22 12.23 17.76
C GLY A 28 17.11 11.18 16.65
N PRO A 29 15.89 10.76 16.28
CA PRO A 29 15.69 9.67 15.34
C PRO A 29 16.23 9.99 13.94
N VAL A 30 16.88 9.02 13.32
CA VAL A 30 17.30 9.07 11.92
C VAL A 30 16.18 8.47 11.09
N CYS A 31 15.63 9.23 10.13
CA CYS A 31 14.53 8.79 9.28
C CYS A 31 14.89 8.87 7.80
N ALA A 32 14.30 7.97 7.01
CA ALA A 32 14.17 8.11 5.56
C ALA A 32 12.71 8.44 5.22
N ASP A 33 12.49 9.44 4.38
CA ASP A 33 11.18 9.81 3.86
C ASP A 33 11.14 9.58 2.35
N LEU A 34 10.54 8.46 1.93
CA LEU A 34 10.56 8.09 0.51
C LEU A 34 9.60 8.93 -0.36
N ALA A 35 8.73 9.73 0.26
CA ALA A 35 7.91 10.69 -0.47
C ALA A 35 8.71 11.96 -0.78
N ALA A 36 9.45 12.47 0.20
CA ALA A 36 10.21 13.71 0.07
C ALA A 36 11.60 13.54 -0.55
N GLN A 37 12.29 12.43 -0.27
CA GLN A 37 13.69 12.21 -0.67
C GLN A 37 13.83 11.43 -1.98
N GLY A 38 12.74 10.83 -2.46
CA GLY A 38 12.71 9.97 -3.64
C GLY A 38 12.27 8.54 -3.31
N PRO A 39 11.77 7.79 -4.32
CA PRO A 39 11.02 6.56 -4.10
C PRO A 39 11.87 5.34 -3.71
N HIS A 40 13.19 5.50 -3.59
CA HIS A 40 14.13 4.41 -3.42
C HIS A 40 15.04 4.64 -2.21
N LEU A 41 15.21 3.58 -1.42
CA LEU A 41 16.19 3.49 -0.33
C LEU A 41 17.11 2.32 -0.63
N LEU A 42 18.40 2.60 -0.75
CA LEU A 42 19.43 1.58 -0.92
C LEU A 42 20.20 1.43 0.38
N ILE A 43 20.39 0.18 0.82
CA ILE A 43 21.14 -0.16 2.03
C ILE A 43 22.27 -1.10 1.63
N GLU A 44 23.50 -0.62 1.80
CA GLU A 44 24.72 -1.37 1.51
C GLU A 44 25.46 -1.71 2.80
N GLY A 45 26.15 -2.84 2.80
CA GLY A 45 26.97 -3.28 3.91
C GLY A 45 27.55 -4.67 3.68
N PRO A 46 28.73 -4.99 4.24
CA PRO A 46 29.32 -6.32 4.14
C PRO A 46 28.46 -7.38 4.84
N GLN A 47 28.73 -8.65 4.57
CA GLN A 47 28.06 -9.76 5.25
C GLN A 47 28.19 -9.61 6.78
N GLY A 48 27.07 -9.75 7.50
CA GLY A 48 27.03 -9.62 8.96
C GLY A 48 26.87 -8.17 9.46
N SER A 49 26.80 -7.17 8.59
CA SER A 49 26.57 -5.75 8.97
C SER A 49 25.19 -5.45 9.57
N GLY A 50 24.24 -6.39 9.50
CA GLY A 50 22.86 -6.18 9.96
C GLY A 50 21.90 -5.63 8.89
N ARG A 51 22.25 -5.63 7.60
CA ARG A 51 21.37 -5.18 6.50
C ARG A 51 19.94 -5.77 6.59
N THR A 52 19.82 -7.09 6.74
CA THR A 52 18.52 -7.76 6.87
C THR A 52 17.76 -7.28 8.11
N GLU A 53 18.44 -7.04 9.23
CA GLU A 53 17.82 -6.53 10.45
C GLU A 53 17.34 -5.09 10.29
N LEU A 54 18.11 -4.24 9.59
CA LEU A 54 17.69 -2.89 9.24
C LEU A 54 16.47 -2.92 8.29
N LEU A 55 16.42 -3.83 7.32
CA LEU A 55 15.25 -4.00 6.45
C LEU A 55 14.00 -4.42 7.25
N ARG A 56 14.13 -5.35 8.20
CA ARG A 56 13.03 -5.71 9.12
C ARG A 56 12.57 -4.53 9.95
N ALA A 57 13.50 -3.73 10.47
CA ALA A 57 13.19 -2.50 11.21
C ALA A 57 12.47 -1.47 10.32
N VAL A 58 12.85 -1.34 9.05
CA VAL A 58 12.16 -0.49 8.06
C VAL A 58 10.72 -0.98 7.83
N VAL A 59 10.51 -2.28 7.63
CA VAL A 59 9.15 -2.86 7.47
C VAL A 59 8.30 -2.57 8.70
N ALA A 60 8.82 -2.83 9.91
CA ALA A 60 8.13 -2.56 11.16
C ALA A 60 7.83 -1.06 11.33
N SER A 61 8.77 -0.18 10.99
CA SER A 61 8.57 1.27 11.09
C SER A 61 7.51 1.78 10.12
N LEU A 62 7.49 1.29 8.88
CA LEU A 62 6.48 1.66 7.89
C LEU A 62 5.09 1.16 8.31
N ALA A 63 5.00 -0.08 8.76
CA ALA A 63 3.76 -0.67 9.26
C ALA A 63 3.22 0.04 10.52
N ALA A 64 4.11 0.56 11.37
CA ALA A 64 3.72 1.35 12.53
C ALA A 64 3.26 2.78 12.16
N ALA A 65 3.77 3.32 11.05
CA ALA A 65 3.51 4.70 10.62
C ALA A 65 2.23 4.86 9.78
N GLU A 66 1.74 3.78 9.15
CA GLU A 66 0.61 3.87 8.21
C GLU A 66 -0.34 2.69 8.35
N ARG A 67 -1.57 2.82 7.84
CA ARG A 67 -2.59 1.76 7.94
C ARG A 67 -2.47 0.73 6.80
N PRO A 68 -2.86 -0.55 7.01
CA PRO A 68 -2.75 -1.59 5.97
C PRO A 68 -3.67 -1.35 4.75
N ASP A 69 -4.71 -0.52 4.87
CA ASP A 69 -5.54 -0.08 3.74
C ASP A 69 -4.91 1.05 2.91
N ARG A 70 -3.85 1.70 3.42
CA ARG A 70 -3.11 2.80 2.77
C ARG A 70 -1.69 2.45 2.36
N LEU A 71 -1.13 1.36 2.90
CA LEU A 71 0.22 0.88 2.61
C LEU A 71 0.21 -0.65 2.42
N SER A 72 0.73 -1.10 1.27
CA SER A 72 0.99 -2.50 0.94
C SER A 72 2.49 -2.72 0.78
N ILE A 73 2.99 -3.80 1.37
CA ILE A 73 4.40 -4.19 1.35
C ILE A 73 4.54 -5.53 0.64
N VAL A 74 5.48 -5.60 -0.30
CA VAL A 74 5.93 -6.85 -0.93
C VAL A 74 7.35 -7.13 -0.45
N LEU A 75 7.60 -8.35 0.00
CA LEU A 75 8.92 -8.81 0.44
C LEU A 75 9.53 -9.70 -0.63
N VAL A 76 10.79 -9.46 -0.97
CA VAL A 76 11.59 -10.29 -1.85
C VAL A 76 12.87 -10.67 -1.11
N ASP A 77 13.05 -11.96 -0.86
CA ASP A 77 14.19 -12.49 -0.14
C ASP A 77 15.17 -13.18 -1.11
N GLY A 78 16.39 -12.67 -1.20
CA GLY A 78 17.45 -13.30 -1.98
C GLY A 78 18.12 -14.50 -1.30
N ARG A 79 17.96 -14.66 0.03
CA ARG A 79 18.69 -15.65 0.84
C ARG A 79 17.81 -16.86 1.15
N GLY A 80 17.46 -17.63 0.12
CA GLY A 80 16.63 -18.85 0.28
C GLY A 80 17.08 -20.08 -0.50
N GLY A 81 18.21 -20.04 -1.20
CA GLY A 81 18.69 -21.19 -1.98
C GLY A 81 19.31 -22.30 -1.11
N PRO A 82 19.09 -23.59 -1.44
CA PRO A 82 19.79 -24.69 -0.78
C PRO A 82 21.29 -24.59 -1.10
N GLY A 83 22.10 -24.13 -0.15
CA GLY A 83 23.56 -24.04 -0.29
C GLY A 83 24.20 -22.69 0.06
N ALA A 84 23.44 -21.65 0.41
CA ALA A 84 24.01 -20.44 0.99
C ALA A 84 24.48 -20.74 2.43
N GLY A 85 25.77 -21.07 2.59
CA GLY A 85 26.42 -21.44 3.85
C GLY A 85 26.48 -20.32 4.89
N GLY A 86 25.34 -19.96 5.47
CA GLY A 86 25.24 -18.91 6.48
C GLY A 86 23.97 -19.00 7.32
N GLY A 87 23.76 -20.12 8.01
CA GLY A 87 22.71 -20.31 9.03
C GLY A 87 21.26 -20.20 8.54
N ALA A 88 20.34 -20.86 9.23
CA ALA A 88 18.90 -20.71 8.98
C ALA A 88 18.40 -19.37 9.57
N GLY A 89 18.84 -18.24 9.02
CA GLY A 89 18.20 -16.97 9.32
C GLY A 89 16.84 -16.93 8.62
N GLU A 90 15.78 -16.57 9.32
CA GLU A 90 14.43 -16.44 8.73
C GLU A 90 14.31 -15.33 7.67
N GLY A 91 15.39 -14.59 7.38
CA GLY A 91 15.42 -13.56 6.34
C GLY A 91 14.30 -12.53 6.53
N LEU A 92 13.57 -12.22 5.48
CA LEU A 92 12.38 -11.36 5.57
C LEU A 92 11.10 -12.13 5.95
N ARG A 93 11.14 -13.47 6.06
CA ARG A 93 9.95 -14.28 6.39
C ARG A 93 9.32 -13.92 7.72
N VAL A 94 10.11 -13.53 8.70
CA VAL A 94 9.62 -13.06 10.01
C VAL A 94 8.61 -11.91 9.90
N CYS A 95 8.66 -11.13 8.82
CA CYS A 95 7.75 -10.02 8.58
C CYS A 95 6.41 -10.43 7.94
N THR A 96 6.18 -11.71 7.58
CA THR A 96 4.94 -12.11 6.89
C THR A 96 3.69 -12.00 7.75
N ASP A 97 3.83 -11.97 9.07
CA ASP A 97 2.70 -11.79 10.00
C ASP A 97 2.26 -10.31 10.11
N VAL A 98 2.98 -9.39 9.47
CA VAL A 98 2.61 -7.97 9.44
C VAL A 98 1.41 -7.76 8.50
N PRO A 99 0.30 -7.12 8.93
CA PRO A 99 -0.92 -6.98 8.12
C PRO A 99 -0.74 -6.24 6.78
N HIS A 100 0.30 -5.40 6.67
CA HIS A 100 0.63 -4.66 5.45
C HIS A 100 1.31 -5.53 4.40
N VAL A 101 1.90 -6.66 4.79
CA VAL A 101 2.64 -7.55 3.89
C VAL A 101 1.64 -8.38 3.10
N THR A 102 1.56 -8.14 1.80
CA THR A 102 0.60 -8.80 0.91
C THR A 102 1.23 -9.95 0.11
N THR A 103 2.54 -9.91 -0.08
CA THR A 103 3.26 -10.88 -0.92
C THR A 103 4.66 -11.11 -0.35
N TYR A 104 5.08 -12.37 -0.31
CA TYR A 104 6.45 -12.78 0.00
C TYR A 104 6.98 -13.64 -1.15
N LEU A 105 8.17 -13.31 -1.65
CA LEU A 105 8.82 -13.98 -2.76
C LEU A 105 10.24 -14.36 -2.38
N THR A 106 10.70 -15.44 -2.98
CA THR A 106 12.08 -15.93 -2.85
C THR A 106 12.76 -15.86 -4.20
N ALA A 107 13.99 -15.33 -4.25
CA ALA A 107 14.75 -15.23 -5.50
C ALA A 107 15.00 -16.58 -6.19
N HIS A 108 14.95 -17.70 -5.45
CA HIS A 108 15.15 -19.04 -5.99
C HIS A 108 13.94 -19.60 -6.77
N ASP A 109 12.81 -18.88 -6.84
CA ASP A 109 11.64 -19.28 -7.63
C ASP A 109 11.50 -18.36 -8.86
N PRO A 110 12.15 -18.69 -9.99
CA PRO A 110 12.18 -17.82 -11.17
C PRO A 110 10.82 -17.72 -11.87
N VAL A 111 9.92 -18.70 -11.68
CA VAL A 111 8.57 -18.66 -12.25
C VAL A 111 7.74 -17.65 -11.49
N ARG A 112 7.68 -17.74 -10.16
CA ARG A 112 6.97 -16.75 -9.33
C ARG A 112 7.54 -15.36 -9.47
N MET A 113 8.86 -15.21 -9.59
CA MET A 113 9.49 -13.91 -9.82
C MET A 113 9.03 -13.28 -11.14
N ARG A 114 8.92 -14.08 -12.20
CA ARG A 114 8.45 -13.62 -13.51
C ARG A 114 6.97 -13.23 -13.49
N GLU A 115 6.13 -14.06 -12.88
CA GLU A 115 4.70 -13.75 -12.70
C GLU A 115 4.49 -12.48 -11.87
N PHE A 116 5.30 -12.30 -10.82
CA PHE A 116 5.29 -11.08 -10.02
C PHE A 116 5.72 -9.87 -10.83
N ALA A 117 6.81 -9.94 -11.60
CA ALA A 117 7.27 -8.85 -12.45
C ALA A 117 6.21 -8.44 -13.49
N GLN A 118 5.52 -9.42 -14.09
CA GLN A 118 4.40 -9.17 -15.01
C GLN A 118 3.23 -8.49 -14.30
N SER A 119 2.86 -8.97 -13.12
CA SER A 119 1.77 -8.41 -12.31
C SER A 119 2.09 -6.99 -11.85
N LEU A 120 3.33 -6.74 -11.40
CA LEU A 120 3.80 -5.42 -10.99
C LEU A 120 3.80 -4.45 -12.18
N SER A 121 4.24 -4.90 -13.36
CA SER A 121 4.20 -4.08 -14.58
C SER A 121 2.78 -3.70 -14.98
N ALA A 122 1.84 -4.65 -14.91
CA ALA A 122 0.42 -4.39 -15.15
C ALA A 122 -0.18 -3.42 -14.13
N GLU A 123 0.19 -3.56 -12.85
CA GLU A 123 -0.24 -2.66 -11.78
C GLU A 123 0.32 -1.25 -11.96
N LEU A 124 1.60 -1.09 -12.32
CA LEU A 124 2.19 0.21 -12.63
C LEU A 124 1.48 0.88 -13.81
N LYS A 125 1.16 0.12 -14.87
CA LYS A 125 0.37 0.63 -16.01
C LYS A 125 -1.02 1.09 -15.58
N ARG A 126 -1.74 0.27 -14.81
CA ARG A 126 -3.06 0.63 -14.25
C ARG A 126 -2.99 1.91 -13.42
N ARG A 127 -1.96 2.05 -12.58
CA ARG A 127 -1.75 3.26 -11.76
C ARG A 127 -1.48 4.49 -12.62
N ALA A 128 -0.66 4.36 -13.66
CA ALA A 128 -0.39 5.46 -14.59
C ALA A 128 -1.68 5.93 -15.29
N GLU A 129 -2.53 5.00 -15.73
CA GLU A 129 -3.84 5.32 -16.33
C GLU A 129 -4.79 6.01 -15.34
N LEU A 130 -4.77 5.62 -14.05
CA LEU A 130 -5.60 6.22 -13.00
C LEU A 130 -5.15 7.60 -12.54
N LEU A 131 -3.83 7.81 -12.42
CA LEU A 131 -3.24 9.08 -11.99
C LEU A 131 -3.30 10.12 -13.12
N GLY A 132 -3.21 9.67 -14.37
CA GLY A 132 -3.24 10.52 -15.55
C GLY A 132 -2.05 11.47 -15.56
N ARG A 133 -2.33 12.77 -15.43
CA ARG A 133 -1.30 13.83 -15.37
C ARG A 133 -0.92 14.25 -13.96
N SER A 134 -1.70 13.82 -12.97
CA SER A 134 -1.50 14.19 -11.57
C SER A 134 -0.46 13.26 -10.96
N ASP A 135 0.30 13.75 -9.99
CA ASP A 135 1.12 12.86 -9.17
C ASP A 135 0.26 12.15 -8.10
N PHE A 136 0.89 11.22 -7.37
CA PHE A 136 0.22 10.43 -6.35
C PHE A 136 -0.36 11.28 -5.21
N ALA A 137 0.35 12.33 -4.77
CA ALA A 137 -0.08 13.17 -3.65
C ALA A 137 -1.23 14.08 -4.06
N GLU A 138 -1.15 14.68 -5.25
CA GLU A 138 -2.21 15.50 -5.84
C GLU A 138 -3.49 14.69 -6.06
N TRP A 139 -3.36 13.47 -6.61
CA TRP A 139 -4.49 12.58 -6.85
C TRP A 139 -5.26 12.24 -5.55
N HIS A 140 -4.53 11.91 -4.48
CA HIS A 140 -5.14 11.63 -3.17
C HIS A 140 -5.76 12.87 -2.54
N THR A 141 -5.11 14.04 -2.69
CA THR A 141 -5.64 15.32 -2.20
C THR A 141 -6.97 15.67 -2.86
N GLY A 142 -7.05 15.59 -4.20
CA GLY A 142 -8.27 15.83 -4.95
C GLY A 142 -9.41 14.88 -4.58
N ARG A 143 -9.09 13.61 -4.30
CA ARG A 143 -10.08 12.58 -3.90
C ARG A 143 -10.65 12.84 -2.51
N GLU A 144 -9.82 13.16 -1.53
CA GLU A 144 -10.26 13.46 -0.15
C GLU A 144 -11.15 14.70 -0.10
N LEU A 145 -10.76 15.77 -0.82
CA LEU A 145 -11.59 16.97 -0.94
C LEU A 145 -12.94 16.67 -1.60
N SER A 146 -12.94 15.89 -2.69
CA SER A 146 -14.17 15.47 -3.36
C SER A 146 -15.07 14.64 -2.44
N GLY A 147 -14.48 13.72 -1.66
CA GLY A 147 -15.19 12.92 -0.66
C GLY A 147 -15.86 13.76 0.41
N ARG A 148 -15.13 14.75 0.96
CA ARG A 148 -15.65 15.69 1.97
C ARG A 148 -16.80 16.54 1.41
N MET A 149 -16.68 17.04 0.19
CA MET A 149 -17.76 17.81 -0.47
C MET A 149 -19.04 17.00 -0.66
N VAL A 150 -18.93 15.72 -1.02
CA VAL A 150 -20.09 14.82 -1.15
C VAL A 150 -20.74 14.55 0.21
N ALA A 151 -19.93 14.33 1.26
CA ALA A 151 -20.42 14.12 2.62
C ALA A 151 -21.16 15.37 3.16
N GLN A 152 -20.61 16.56 2.95
CA GLN A 152 -21.23 17.81 3.37
C GLN A 152 -22.56 18.06 2.64
N ARG A 153 -22.63 17.81 1.33
CA ARG A 153 -23.86 17.97 0.54
C ARG A 153 -24.95 16.98 0.95
N THR A 154 -24.58 15.76 1.34
CA THR A 154 -25.55 14.78 1.87
C THR A 154 -26.02 15.13 3.28
N ALA A 155 -25.17 15.73 4.12
CA ALA A 155 -25.56 16.24 5.43
C ALA A 155 -26.52 17.44 5.33
N THR A 156 -26.24 18.42 4.46
CA THR A 156 -27.13 19.58 4.24
C THR A 156 -28.47 19.17 3.62
N ALA A 157 -28.49 18.20 2.70
CA ALA A 157 -29.73 17.66 2.14
C ALA A 157 -30.59 16.91 3.18
N ARG A 158 -29.97 16.28 4.20
CA ARG A 158 -30.70 15.66 5.32
C ARG A 158 -31.16 16.68 6.37
N GLY A 159 -30.42 17.78 6.56
CA GLY A 159 -30.79 18.88 7.46
C GLY A 159 -31.89 19.80 6.93
N GLY A 160 -32.04 19.94 5.61
CA GLY A 160 -33.08 20.75 4.97
C GLY A 160 -34.51 20.17 5.03
N ALA A 161 -34.70 18.98 5.60
CA ALA A 161 -36.01 18.33 5.75
C ALA A 161 -36.68 18.59 7.12
N GLN A 162 -36.12 19.48 7.95
CA GLN A 162 -36.68 19.86 9.26
C GLN A 162 -36.79 21.38 9.41
N THR A 163 -37.52 22.05 8.52
CA THR A 163 -38.07 23.39 8.84
C THR A 163 -39.35 23.61 8.06
N GLU A 164 -40.47 23.13 8.62
CA GLU A 164 -41.80 23.73 8.56
C GLU A 164 -42.77 22.80 9.27
N ALA A 165 -42.97 23.04 10.57
CA ALA A 165 -44.12 22.53 11.30
C ALA A 165 -44.61 23.63 12.25
N GLY A 166 -45.25 24.63 11.64
CA GLY A 166 -46.23 25.46 12.32
C GLY A 166 -47.44 24.61 12.70
N ALA A 167 -47.98 24.91 13.88
CA ALA A 167 -49.10 24.24 14.50
C ALA A 167 -50.41 24.32 13.69
N ALA A 168 -51.19 23.22 13.76
CA ALA A 168 -52.66 23.04 13.64
C ALA A 168 -52.95 21.75 12.85
N ASP A 169 -53.38 20.64 13.45
CA ASP A 169 -54.70 20.29 14.02
C ASP A 169 -55.60 19.52 13.01
N LEU A 170 -56.07 18.35 13.48
CA LEU A 170 -57.20 17.48 13.06
C LEU A 170 -57.29 16.81 11.66
N ASP A 171 -57.09 15.48 11.70
CA ASP A 171 -58.00 14.39 11.30
C ASP A 171 -58.47 14.17 9.84
N SER A 172 -57.93 13.12 9.19
CA SER A 172 -58.62 12.11 8.34
C SER A 172 -57.65 11.40 7.38
N PRO A 173 -57.71 10.06 7.21
CA PRO A 173 -56.88 9.37 6.22
C PRO A 173 -57.64 9.19 4.90
N PRO A 174 -56.99 9.41 3.74
CA PRO A 174 -57.40 8.71 2.53
C PRO A 174 -56.34 7.70 2.13
N SER A 175 -56.69 6.42 2.29
CA SER A 175 -56.14 5.33 1.48
C SER A 175 -56.15 5.76 0.02
N SER A 176 -54.95 6.00 -0.53
CA SER A 176 -54.78 6.24 -1.95
C SER A 176 -53.51 5.53 -2.42
N THR A 177 -53.78 4.60 -3.33
CA THR A 177 -52.90 3.79 -4.16
C THR A 177 -51.43 4.22 -4.22
N MET A 178 -50.57 3.26 -3.91
CA MET A 178 -49.12 3.30 -4.14
C MET A 178 -48.84 3.55 -5.63
N ARG A 179 -48.69 4.83 -6.02
CA ARG A 179 -48.12 5.18 -7.32
C ARG A 179 -46.64 4.84 -7.26
N LEU A 180 -46.28 3.68 -7.82
CA LEU A 180 -44.90 3.38 -8.18
C LEU A 180 -44.42 4.49 -9.12
N ARG A 181 -43.52 5.33 -8.61
CA ARG A 181 -42.82 6.33 -9.43
C ARG A 181 -42.05 5.59 -10.53
N PRO A 182 -42.23 5.93 -11.81
CA PRO A 182 -41.31 5.51 -12.85
C PRO A 182 -40.03 6.33 -12.72
N GLY A 183 -38.88 5.66 -12.79
CA GLY A 183 -37.61 6.33 -13.06
C GLY A 183 -36.86 6.88 -11.84
N ALA A 184 -36.45 6.01 -10.92
CA ALA A 184 -35.10 6.16 -10.38
C ALA A 184 -34.17 5.48 -11.39
N ALA A 185 -33.78 6.22 -12.43
CA ALA A 185 -32.56 5.91 -13.16
C ALA A 185 -31.53 5.52 -12.11
N ARG A 186 -30.92 4.33 -12.28
CA ARG A 186 -29.77 3.87 -11.50
C ARG A 186 -28.94 5.11 -11.22
N ARG A 187 -28.98 5.62 -9.98
CA ARG A 187 -27.89 6.45 -9.48
C ARG A 187 -26.74 5.48 -9.60
N GLN A 188 -25.97 5.63 -10.67
CA GLN A 188 -24.62 5.14 -10.76
C GLN A 188 -24.04 5.60 -9.44
N THR A 189 -24.00 4.71 -8.44
CA THR A 189 -23.09 4.87 -7.32
C THR A 189 -21.79 4.98 -8.06
N GLN A 190 -21.30 6.21 -8.18
CA GLN A 190 -20.03 6.51 -8.81
C GLN A 190 -19.06 5.73 -7.92
N ALA A 191 -18.77 4.50 -8.32
CA ALA A 191 -18.12 3.52 -7.47
C ALA A 191 -16.81 4.19 -7.10
N ALA A 192 -16.65 4.48 -5.80
CA ALA A 192 -15.47 5.16 -5.33
C ALA A 192 -14.27 4.40 -5.94
N PRO A 193 -13.40 5.05 -6.71
CA PRO A 193 -12.34 4.34 -7.42
C PRO A 193 -11.56 3.51 -6.41
N PRO A 194 -11.11 2.29 -6.78
CA PRO A 194 -10.49 1.36 -5.84
C PRO A 194 -9.35 2.04 -5.08
N PRO A 195 -9.14 1.71 -3.79
CA PRO A 195 -8.08 2.31 -3.00
C PRO A 195 -6.75 2.17 -3.72
N LEU A 196 -5.95 3.25 -3.70
CA LEU A 196 -4.63 3.29 -4.32
C LEU A 196 -3.57 3.37 -3.21
N PRO A 197 -3.34 2.28 -2.45
CA PRO A 197 -2.36 2.28 -1.37
C PRO A 197 -0.95 2.48 -1.95
N ARG A 198 -0.06 3.07 -1.15
CA ARG A 198 1.37 3.04 -1.47
C ARG A 198 1.82 1.58 -1.54
N LEU A 199 2.58 1.26 -2.57
CA LEU A 199 3.19 -0.05 -2.75
C LEU A 199 4.68 0.09 -2.48
N VAL A 200 5.18 -0.62 -1.47
CA VAL A 200 6.60 -0.67 -1.13
C VAL A 200 7.11 -2.08 -1.41
N VAL A 201 8.14 -2.19 -2.23
CA VAL A 201 8.81 -3.48 -2.50
C VAL A 201 10.13 -3.47 -1.72
N VAL A 202 10.24 -4.35 -0.74
CA VAL A 202 11.43 -4.54 0.09
C VAL A 202 12.18 -5.73 -0.44
N VAL A 203 13.44 -5.51 -0.82
CA VAL A 203 14.29 -6.51 -1.43
C VAL A 203 15.51 -6.71 -0.53
N ASP A 204 15.65 -7.91 0.04
CA ASP A 204 16.93 -8.33 0.62
C ASP A 204 17.77 -9.02 -0.44
N ASP A 205 19.06 -8.70 -0.43
CA ASP A 205 20.06 -9.24 -1.36
C ASP A 205 19.77 -8.95 -2.83
N LEU A 206 19.63 -7.65 -3.14
CA LEU A 206 19.39 -7.15 -4.50
C LEU A 206 20.39 -7.71 -5.54
N ASP A 207 21.66 -7.87 -5.15
CA ASP A 207 22.72 -8.43 -6.00
C ASP A 207 22.38 -9.85 -6.48
N ALA A 208 21.77 -10.67 -5.61
CA ALA A 208 21.36 -12.02 -5.96
C ALA A 208 20.21 -12.05 -6.99
N LEU A 209 19.40 -10.98 -7.07
CA LEU A 209 18.31 -10.86 -8.05
C LEU A 209 18.77 -10.33 -9.40
N VAL A 210 19.73 -9.41 -9.43
CA VAL A 210 20.21 -8.77 -10.66
C VAL A 210 21.39 -9.50 -11.29
N SER A 211 22.05 -10.37 -10.53
CA SER A 211 23.09 -11.25 -11.08
C SER A 211 22.48 -12.13 -12.17
N PRO A 212 23.10 -12.22 -13.36
CA PRO A 212 22.61 -13.12 -14.39
C PRO A 212 22.56 -14.54 -13.80
N ALA A 213 21.45 -15.25 -14.04
CA ALA A 213 21.34 -16.66 -13.67
C ALA A 213 22.60 -17.35 -14.19
N SER A 214 23.46 -17.78 -13.27
CA SER A 214 24.76 -18.32 -13.64
C SER A 214 24.52 -19.50 -14.56
N ALA A 215 24.71 -19.30 -15.87
CA ALA A 215 24.86 -20.39 -16.80
C ALA A 215 26.09 -21.13 -16.30
N ARG A 216 25.88 -22.24 -15.59
CA ARG A 216 26.95 -23.21 -15.42
C ARG A 216 27.30 -23.64 -16.85
N PRO A 217 28.55 -23.47 -17.31
CA PRO A 217 28.95 -24.18 -18.50
C PRO A 217 28.86 -25.66 -18.14
N ASP A 218 28.01 -26.40 -18.86
CA ASP A 218 28.14 -27.85 -18.95
C ASP A 218 29.57 -28.11 -19.42
N GLY A 219 30.46 -28.41 -18.48
CA GLY A 219 31.81 -28.83 -18.80
C GLY A 219 31.74 -30.12 -19.63
N PRO A 220 32.57 -30.27 -20.67
CA PRO A 220 32.53 -31.45 -21.51
C PRO A 220 32.78 -32.69 -20.66
N ARG A 221 31.91 -33.71 -20.78
CA ARG A 221 32.21 -35.05 -20.26
C ARG A 221 33.43 -35.57 -21.01
N PRO A 222 34.53 -35.93 -20.34
CA PRO A 222 35.58 -36.67 -21.01
C PRO A 222 35.07 -38.09 -21.25
N ASP A 223 35.06 -38.50 -22.52
CA ASP A 223 34.86 -39.87 -22.94
C ASP A 223 35.89 -40.79 -22.28
N GLN A 224 35.41 -41.83 -21.60
CA GLN A 224 36.11 -43.10 -21.38
C GLN A 224 35.11 -44.24 -21.54
#